data_AF-A0A2P7EAT2-F1
#
_entry.id   AF-A0A2P7EAT2-F1
#
_cell.length_a   1.000
_cell.length_b   1.000
_cell.length_c   1.000
_cell.angle_alpha   90.00
_cell.angle_beta   90.00
_cell.angle_gamma   90.00
#
_symmetry.space_group_name_H-M   'P 1'
#
loop_
_entity.id
_entity.type
_entity.pdbx_description
1 polymer ?
#
loop_
_entity_poly.entity_id
_entity_poly.type
_entity_poly.pdbx_seq_one_letter_code
_entity_poly.pdbx_strand_id
1 'polypeptide(L)'
;MFRKALYTLILIQGISFSVYFGYWSIKDYIALEQAVAMKRPHEELRHRINVGFEGVWFLLSEFLVLYSAEALCCSSGKNNGEADK
;
A
#
# COMPACT_ATOMS: atom_id res chain seq x y z
N MET A 1 -8.01 -5.62 -23.98
CA MET A 1 -7.62 -4.25 -23.59
C MET A 1 -8.14 -3.85 -22.21
N PHE A 2 -9.44 -3.98 -21.93
CA PHE A 2 -10.06 -3.58 -20.64
C PHE A 2 -9.38 -4.15 -19.37
N ARG A 3 -9.03 -5.45 -19.36
CA ARG A 3 -8.37 -6.08 -18.20
C ARG A 3 -7.01 -5.46 -17.86
N LYS A 4 -6.20 -5.12 -18.86
CA LYS A 4 -4.89 -4.46 -18.65
C LYS A 4 -5.09 -3.07 -18.05
N ALA A 5 -6.00 -2.29 -18.61
CA ALA A 5 -6.33 -0.96 -18.09
C ALA A 5 -6.79 -1.03 -16.62
N LEU A 6 -7.63 -2.02 -16.27
CA LEU A 6 -8.08 -2.25 -14.90
C LEU A 6 -6.91 -2.57 -13.94
N TYR A 7 -6.01 -3.49 -14.30
CA TYR A 7 -4.86 -3.80 -13.45
C TYR A 7 -3.88 -2.62 -13.34
N THR A 8 -3.70 -1.83 -14.41
CA THR A 8 -2.90 -0.60 -14.35
C THR A 8 -3.51 0.44 -13.41
N LEU A 9 -4.83 0.61 -13.42
CA LEU A 9 -5.50 1.52 -12.48
C LEU A 9 -5.32 1.05 -11.02
N ILE A 10 -5.48 -0.26 -10.77
CA ILE A 10 -5.27 -0.84 -9.44
C ILE A 10 -3.81 -0.66 -8.98
N LEU A 11 -2.85 -0.84 -9.89
CA LEU A 11 -1.42 -0.64 -9.60
C LEU A 11 -1.13 0.79 -9.17
N ILE A 12 -1.59 1.77 -9.95
CA ILE A 12 -1.42 3.20 -9.64
C ILE A 12 -2.08 3.55 -8.31
N GLN A 13 -3.28 3.02 -8.06
CA GLN A 13 -3.99 3.22 -6.80
C GLN A 13 -3.23 2.61 -5.61
N GLY A 14 -2.71 1.39 -5.78
CA GLY A 14 -1.92 0.69 -4.77
C GLY A 14 -0.65 1.47 -4.41
N ILE A 15 0.09 1.94 -5.40
CA ILE A 15 1.30 2.76 -5.19
C ILE A 15 0.92 4.06 -4.46
N SER A 16 -0.16 4.73 -4.88
CA SER A 16 -0.61 5.97 -4.26
C SER A 16 -0.98 5.78 -2.79
N PHE A 17 -1.67 4.68 -2.47
CA PHE A 17 -2.02 4.32 -1.10
C PHE A 17 -0.80 3.88 -0.29
N SER A 18 0.14 3.16 -0.87
CA SER A 18 1.40 2.79 -0.21
C SER A 18 2.15 4.04 0.27
N VAL A 19 2.34 5.01 -0.61
CA VAL A 19 3.01 6.28 -0.23
C VAL A 19 2.21 7.02 0.84
N TYR A 20 0.89 7.11 0.69
CA TYR A 20 0.03 7.81 1.65
C TYR A 20 0.06 7.18 3.04
N PHE A 21 -0.26 5.88 3.16
CA PHE A 21 -0.31 5.20 4.44
C PHE A 21 1.09 4.98 5.04
N GLY A 22 2.11 4.77 4.22
CA GLY A 22 3.50 4.70 4.68
C GLY A 22 3.95 6.02 5.32
N TYR A 23 3.66 7.16 4.69
CA TYR A 23 3.98 8.48 5.25
C TYR A 23 3.26 8.75 6.57
N TRP A 24 1.95 8.45 6.64
CA TRP A 24 1.17 8.64 7.87
C TRP A 24 1.63 7.71 8.99
N SER A 25 1.88 6.43 8.68
CA SER A 25 2.34 5.46 9.67
C SER A 25 3.66 5.87 10.32
N ILE A 26 4.61 6.41 9.54
CA ILE A 26 5.87 6.93 10.08
C ILE A 26 5.61 8.13 11.00
N LYS A 27 4.76 9.06 10.57
CA LYS A 27 4.43 10.26 11.35
C LYS A 27 3.76 9.93 12.67
N ASP A 28 2.80 9.00 12.68
CA ASP A 28 2.13 8.56 13.89
C ASP A 28 3.03 7.71 14.79
N TYR A 29 3.98 6.97 14.22
CA TYR A 29 5.00 6.28 15.00
C TYR A 29 5.90 7.28 15.75
N ILE A 30 6.31 8.37 15.11
CA ILE A 30 7.07 9.44 15.77
C ILE A 30 6.24 10.11 16.88
N ALA A 31 4.95 10.39 16.63
CA ALA A 31 4.06 10.96 17.63
C ALA A 31 3.84 10.00 18.82
N LEU A 32 3.79 8.70 18.56
CA LEU A 32 3.73 7.66 19.60
C LEU A 32 4.98 7.69 20.48
N GLU A 33 6.18 7.70 19.91
CA GLU A 33 7.42 7.77 20.68
C GLU A 33 7.48 9.01 21.58
N GLN A 34 7.00 10.16 21.06
CA GLN A 34 6.89 11.38 21.85
C GLN A 34 5.87 11.26 23.00
N ALA A 35 4.70 10.66 22.76
CA ALA A 35 3.68 10.46 23.78
C ALA A 35 4.17 9.52 24.90
N VAL A 36 4.93 8.47 24.54
CA VAL A 36 5.58 7.57 25.51
C VAL A 36 6.62 8.32 26.34
N ALA A 37 7.47 9.14 25.71
CA ALA A 37 8.48 9.93 26.42
C ALA A 37 7.85 10.94 27.39
N MET A 38 6.70 11.54 27.05
CA MET A 38 5.98 12.50 27.87
C MET A 38 5.01 11.86 28.88
N LYS A 39 4.92 10.52 28.96
CA LYS A 39 4.00 9.78 29.84
C LYS A 39 2.53 10.19 29.68
N ARG A 40 2.05 10.32 28.44
CA ARG A 40 0.66 10.67 28.12
C ARG A 40 -0.15 9.44 27.67
N PRO A 41 -0.76 8.68 28.60
CA PRO A 41 -1.33 7.36 28.30
C PRO A 41 -2.51 7.40 27.31
N HIS A 42 -3.31 8.47 27.32
CA HIS A 42 -4.44 8.60 26.39
C HIS A 42 -4.00 8.88 24.95
N GLU A 43 -2.94 9.68 24.76
CA GLU A 43 -2.38 9.97 23.44
C GLU A 43 -1.63 8.76 22.88
N GLU A 44 -0.89 8.06 23.76
CA GLU A 44 -0.18 6.83 23.40
C GLU A 44 -1.12 5.78 22.79
N LEU A 45 -2.23 5.47 23.46
CA LEU A 45 -3.16 4.46 22.98
C LEU A 45 -3.74 4.83 21.60
N ARG A 46 -4.06 6.11 21.39
CA ARG A 46 -4.56 6.61 20.11
C ARG A 46 -3.53 6.43 19.00
N HIS A 47 -2.28 6.81 19.22
CA HIS A 47 -1.23 6.67 18.21
C HIS A 47 -0.89 5.21 17.93
N ARG A 48 -0.90 4.32 18.94
CA ARG A 48 -0.74 2.86 18.73
C ARG A 48 -1.80 2.29 17.81
N ILE A 49 -3.06 2.66 18.05
CA ILE A 49 -4.18 2.22 17.21
C ILE A 49 -3.99 2.77 15.79
N ASN A 50 -3.63 4.05 15.63
CA ASN A 50 -3.46 4.64 14.32
C ASN A 50 -2.31 4.00 13.52
N VAL A 51 -1.14 3.81 14.14
CA VAL A 51 -0.01 3.09 13.54
C VAL A 51 -0.42 1.67 13.13
N GLY A 52 -1.20 0.98 13.95
CA GLY A 52 -1.71 -0.35 13.63
C GLY A 52 -2.60 -0.35 12.38
N PHE A 53 -3.62 0.50 12.34
CA PHE A 53 -4.54 0.60 11.20
C PHE A 53 -3.83 1.06 9.92
N GLU A 54 -2.99 2.09 10.01
CA GLU A 54 -2.25 2.61 8.85
C GLU A 54 -1.23 1.60 8.35
N GLY A 55 -0.56 0.87 9.24
CA GLY A 55 0.36 -0.21 8.88
C GLY A 55 -0.35 -1.35 8.14
N VAL A 56 -1.57 -1.72 8.55
CA VAL A 56 -2.38 -2.73 7.84
C VAL A 56 -2.76 -2.24 6.44
N TRP A 57 -3.20 -0.98 6.31
CA TRP A 57 -3.54 -0.41 5.01
C TRP A 57 -2.33 -0.27 4.09
N PHE A 58 -1.17 0.07 4.64
CA PHE A 58 0.10 0.06 3.92
C PHE A 58 0.41 -1.34 3.38
N LEU A 59 0.37 -2.38 4.22
CA LEU A 59 0.62 -3.77 3.80
C LEU A 59 -0.37 -4.24 2.73
N LEU A 60 -1.66 -3.90 2.87
CA LEU A 60 -2.67 -4.23 1.87
C LEU A 60 -2.38 -3.53 0.54
N SER A 61 -1.94 -2.28 0.57
CA SER A 61 -1.59 -1.53 -0.64
C SER A 61 -0.38 -2.15 -1.35
N GLU A 62 0.64 -2.59 -0.62
CA GLU A 62 1.79 -3.34 -1.18
C GLU A 62 1.34 -4.65 -1.83
N PHE A 63 0.43 -5.38 -1.17
CA PHE A 63 -0.13 -6.59 -1.75
C PHE A 63 -0.87 -6.33 -3.07
N LEU A 64 -1.66 -5.25 -3.14
CA LEU A 64 -2.34 -4.83 -4.37
C LEU A 64 -1.35 -4.44 -5.49
N VAL A 65 -0.26 -3.77 -5.14
CA VAL A 65 0.82 -3.42 -6.08
C VAL A 65 1.45 -4.68 -6.66
N LEU A 66 1.85 -5.63 -5.81
CA LEU A 66 2.46 -6.88 -6.25
C LEU A 66 1.52 -7.70 -7.13
N TYR A 67 0.28 -7.88 -6.70
CA TYR A 67 -0.71 -8.67 -7.45
C TYR A 67 -1.02 -8.05 -8.82
N SER A 68 -1.19 -6.73 -8.88
CA SER A 68 -1.49 -6.04 -10.14
C SER A 68 -0.28 -6.01 -11.07
N ALA A 69 0.94 -5.87 -10.54
CA ALA A 69 2.17 -5.98 -11.32
C ALA A 69 2.34 -7.39 -11.93
N GLU A 70 2.14 -8.45 -11.13
CA GLU A 70 2.20 -9.83 -11.60
C GLU A 70 1.14 -10.09 -12.70
N ALA A 71 -0.10 -9.68 -12.47
CA ALA A 71 -1.19 -9.83 -13.43
C ALA A 71 -0.91 -9.10 -14.77
N LEU A 72 -0.27 -7.92 -14.71
CA LEU A 72 0.15 -7.18 -15.90
C LEU A 72 1.30 -7.88 -16.65
N CYS A 73 2.29 -8.40 -15.93
CA CYS A 73 3.39 -9.19 -16.49
C CYS A 73 2.87 -10.43 -17.22
N CYS A 74 2.03 -11.24 -16.57
CA CYS A 74 1.43 -12.43 -17.19
C CYS A 74 0.52 -12.08 -18.38
N SER A 75 -0.24 -10.98 -18.30
CA SER A 75 -1.10 -10.54 -19.41
C SER A 75 -0.30 -9.98 -20.60
N SER A 76 0.94 -9.54 -20.41
CA SER A 76 1.83 -9.11 -21.51
C SER A 76 2.50 -10.29 -22.21
N GLY A 77 2.91 -11.33 -21.47
CA GLY A 77 3.48 -12.56 -22.07
C GLY A 77 2.52 -13.28 -23.03
N LYS A 78 1.21 -13.24 -22.75
CA LYS A 78 0.19 -13.88 -23.60
C LYS A 78 -0.02 -13.19 -24.95
N ASN A 79 0.16 -11.86 -25.04
CA ASN A 79 -0.01 -11.12 -26.28
C ASN A 79 1.18 -11.25 -27.23
N ASN A 80 2.39 -11.49 -26.72
CA ASN A 80 3.60 -11.64 -27.55
C ASN A 80 3.69 -12.99 -28.26
N GLY A 81 2.98 -14.02 -27.79
CA GLY A 81 2.95 -15.35 -28.43
C GLY A 81 1.91 -15.51 -29.54
N GLU A 82 1.01 -14.53 -29.72
CA GLU A 82 -0.05 -14.55 -30.76
C GLU A 82 0.32 -13.73 -32.00
N ALA A 83 1.38 -12.90 -31.93
CA ALA A 83 1.89 -12.11 -33.04
C ALA A 83 2.92 -12.86 -33.91
N ASP A 84 3.21 -14.12 -33.60
CA ASP A 84 4.22 -14.96 -34.27
C ASP A 84 3.59 -16.20 -34.95
N LYS A 85 2.33 -16.06 -35.40
CA LYS A 85 1.61 -17.04 -36.23
C LYS A 85 0.94 -16.39 -37.43
#